data_AF-A0A8T5ESV5-F1
#
_entry.id   AF-A0A8T5ESV5-F1
#
_cell.length_a   1.000
_cell.length_b   1.000
_cell.length_c   1.000
_cell.angle_alpha   90.00
_cell.angle_beta   90.00
_cell.angle_gamma   90.00
#
_symmetry.space_group_name_H-M   'P 1'
#
loop_
_entity.id
_entity.type
_entity.pdbx_description
1 polymer ?
#
loop_
_entity_poly.entity_id
_entity_poly.type
_entity_poly.pdbx_seq_one_letter_code
_entity_poly.pdbx_strand_id
1 'polypeptide(L)'
;MAPIIIIPILIVTVIALSSYLVYKLLLQNLLSKRSIIQTLKKYNIDKTPSQIIQEYHESKGESLSHQEIQKLEKNYTKNEPEQFLAMYDAIRDNEKNKEK
;
A
#
# COMPACT_ATOMS: atom_id res chain seq x y z
N MET A 1 -5.66 23.25 -45.55
CA MET A 1 -5.99 21.80 -45.43
C MET A 1 -5.18 21.10 -44.34
N ALA A 2 -3.87 21.34 -44.21
CA ALA A 2 -3.03 20.70 -43.18
C ALA A 2 -3.47 20.87 -41.70
N PRO A 3 -3.95 22.05 -41.22
CA PRO A 3 -4.28 22.24 -39.80
C PRO A 3 -5.48 21.38 -39.34
N ILE A 4 -6.41 21.11 -40.26
CA ILE A 4 -7.64 20.37 -40.00
C ILE A 4 -7.35 18.90 -39.68
N ILE A 5 -6.23 18.36 -40.18
CA ILE A 5 -5.79 16.99 -39.94
C ILE A 5 -4.89 16.90 -38.70
N ILE A 6 -4.07 17.92 -38.44
CA ILE A 6 -3.09 17.92 -37.35
C ILE A 6 -3.76 18.04 -35.96
N ILE A 7 -4.77 18.90 -35.82
CA ILE A 7 -5.47 19.13 -34.55
C ILE A 7 -6.11 17.85 -33.99
N PRO A 8 -6.90 17.05 -34.75
CA PRO A 8 -7.50 15.83 -34.20
C PRO A 8 -6.46 14.76 -33.84
N ILE A 9 -5.36 14.64 -34.59
CA ILE A 9 -4.27 13.70 -34.29
C ILE A 9 -3.62 14.05 -32.94
N LEU A 10 -3.38 15.34 -32.68
CA LEU A 10 -2.84 15.80 -31.41
C LEU A 10 -3.77 15.45 -30.23
N ILE A 11 -5.07 15.69 -30.39
CA ILE A 11 -6.07 15.37 -29.35
C ILE A 11 -6.08 13.88 -29.04
N VAL A 12 -6.13 13.02 -30.07
CA VAL A 12 -6.12 11.56 -29.91
C VAL A 12 -4.83 11.10 -29.21
N THR A 13 -3.70 11.70 -29.59
CA THR A 13 -2.39 11.36 -29.01
C THR A 13 -2.33 11.71 -27.52
N VAL A 14 -2.82 12.89 -27.13
CA VAL A 14 -2.88 13.32 -25.72
C VAL A 14 -3.79 12.40 -24.89
N ILE A 15 -4.96 12.04 -25.43
CA ILE A 15 -5.90 11.13 -24.75
C ILE A 15 -5.29 9.74 -24.58
N ALA A 16 -4.65 9.20 -25.63
CA ALA A 16 -4.02 7.89 -25.61
C ALA A 16 -2.89 7.83 -24.57
N LEU A 17 -2.00 8.83 -24.57
CA LEU A 17 -0.90 8.94 -23.59
C LEU A 17 -1.43 9.06 -22.16
N SER A 18 -2.42 9.94 -21.93
CA SER A 18 -2.99 10.16 -20.61
C SER A 18 -3.65 8.88 -20.08
N SER A 19 -4.43 8.20 -20.93
CA SER A 19 -5.08 6.94 -20.56
C SER A 19 -4.08 5.83 -20.27
N TYR A 20 -3.00 5.73 -21.06
CA TYR A 20 -1.93 4.76 -20.84
C TYR A 20 -1.22 4.98 -19.50
N LEU A 21 -0.91 6.23 -19.15
CA LEU A 21 -0.29 6.57 -17.87
C LEU A 21 -1.18 6.18 -16.69
N VAL A 22 -2.46 6.51 -16.73
CA VAL A 22 -3.42 6.14 -15.68
C VAL A 22 -3.51 4.61 -15.54
N TYR A 23 -3.63 3.89 -16.65
CA TYR A 23 -3.68 2.43 -16.66
C TYR A 23 -2.42 1.81 -16.04
N LYS A 24 -1.23 2.29 -16.43
CA LYS A 24 0.06 1.83 -15.90
C LYS A 24 0.17 2.08 -14.39
N LEU A 25 -0.24 3.26 -13.92
CA LEU A 25 -0.18 3.64 -12.51
C LEU A 25 -1.12 2.77 -11.65
N LEU A 26 -2.33 2.50 -12.15
CA LEU A 26 -3.27 1.60 -11.50
C LEU A 26 -2.74 0.16 -11.42
N LEU A 27 -2.18 -0.38 -12.52
CA LEU A 27 -1.58 -1.71 -12.52
C LEU A 27 -0.42 -1.82 -11.55
N GLN A 28 0.48 -0.83 -11.53
CA GLN A 28 1.62 -0.81 -10.61
C GLN A 28 1.14 -0.81 -9.16
N ASN A 29 0.15 0.01 -8.81
CA ASN A 29 -0.42 0.02 -7.46
C ASN A 29 -1.04 -1.33 -7.07
N LEU A 30 -1.75 -1.99 -8.00
CA LEU A 30 -2.35 -3.29 -7.75
C LEU A 30 -1.29 -4.39 -7.57
N LEU A 31 -0.26 -4.41 -8.41
CA LEU A 31 0.83 -5.38 -8.33
C LEU A 31 1.64 -5.22 -7.05
N SER A 32 1.96 -3.98 -6.66
CA SER A 32 2.68 -3.71 -5.41
C SER A 32 1.90 -4.20 -4.19
N LYS A 33 0.57 -3.95 -4.13
CA LYS A 33 -0.28 -4.49 -3.06
C LYS A 33 -0.28 -6.01 -3.02
N ARG A 34 -0.37 -6.66 -4.19
CA ARG A 34 -0.35 -8.12 -4.28
C ARG A 34 0.99 -8.70 -3.83
N SER A 35 2.10 -8.06 -4.18
CA SER A 35 3.44 -8.48 -3.75
C SER A 35 3.59 -8.39 -2.23
N ILE A 36 3.10 -7.32 -1.59
CA ILE A 36 3.13 -7.17 -0.14
C ILE A 36 2.33 -8.28 0.54
N ILE A 37 1.11 -8.56 0.05
CA ILE A 37 0.27 -9.65 0.58
C ILE A 37 0.94 -11.02 0.42
N GLN A 38 1.56 -11.29 -0.74
CA GLN A 38 2.28 -12.55 -0.95
C GLN A 38 3.49 -12.70 -0.04
N THR A 39 4.23 -11.61 0.19
CA THR A 39 5.35 -11.62 1.13
C THR A 39 4.86 -11.89 2.55
N LEU A 40 3.80 -11.22 3.03
CA LEU A 40 3.21 -11.47 4.35
C LEU A 40 2.75 -12.94 4.50
N LYS A 41 2.08 -13.48 3.48
CA LYS A 41 1.64 -14.88 3.47
C LYS A 41 2.81 -15.86 3.50
N LYS A 42 3.94 -15.54 2.84
CA LYS A 42 5.17 -16.36 2.89
C LYS A 42 5.75 -16.45 4.30
N TYR A 43 5.55 -15.43 5.13
CA TYR A 43 5.96 -15.42 6.53
C TYR A 43 4.87 -15.96 7.50
N ASN A 44 3.83 -16.64 6.98
CA ASN A 44 2.66 -17.14 7.74
C ASN A 44 1.87 -16.04 8.47
N ILE A 45 1.93 -14.81 7.95
CA ILE A 45 1.17 -13.69 8.47
C ILE A 45 -0.13 -13.60 7.67
N ASP A 46 -1.21 -14.20 8.20
CA ASP A 46 -2.55 -14.06 7.61
C ASP A 46 -3.20 -12.70 7.90
N LYS A 47 -2.54 -11.86 8.71
CA LYS A 47 -2.97 -10.49 9.05
C LYS A 47 -2.49 -9.49 7.98
N THR A 48 -3.37 -8.58 7.57
CA THR A 48 -3.02 -7.47 6.67
C THR A 48 -2.20 -6.39 7.39
N PRO A 49 -1.37 -5.58 6.70
CA PRO A 49 -0.61 -4.49 7.32
C PRO A 49 -1.47 -3.57 8.18
N SER A 50 -2.68 -3.26 7.72
CA SER A 50 -3.65 -2.43 8.44
C SER A 50 -4.09 -3.08 9.77
N GLN A 51 -4.29 -4.40 9.78
CA GLN A 51 -4.63 -5.15 11.00
C GLN A 51 -3.47 -5.20 12.00
N ILE A 52 -2.23 -5.35 11.51
CA ILE A 52 -1.02 -5.35 12.35
C ILE A 52 -0.85 -3.98 13.02
N ILE A 53 -1.07 -2.89 12.27
CA ILE A 53 -1.04 -1.51 12.82
C ILE A 53 -2.13 -1.32 13.87
N GLN A 54 -3.35 -1.78 13.59
CA GLN A 54 -4.46 -1.71 14.52
C GLN A 54 -4.14 -2.44 15.83
N GLU A 55 -3.68 -3.69 15.73
CA GLU A 55 -3.36 -4.54 16.88
C GLU A 55 -2.23 -3.96 17.73
N TYR A 56 -1.21 -3.34 17.10
CA TYR A 56 -0.13 -2.67 17.82
C TYR A 56 -0.64 -1.50 18.66
N HIS A 57 -1.45 -0.62 18.08
CA HIS A 57 -1.96 0.54 18.79
C HIS A 57 -3.02 0.14 19.83
N GLU A 58 -3.87 -0.85 19.54
CA GLU A 58 -4.80 -1.42 20.52
C GLU A 58 -4.04 -2.05 21.70
N SER A 59 -2.93 -2.76 21.45
CA SER A 59 -2.09 -3.31 22.52
C SER A 59 -1.43 -2.24 23.41
N LYS A 60 -1.30 -1.01 22.90
CA LYS A 60 -0.83 0.18 23.63
C LYS A 60 -1.94 1.01 24.27
N GLY A 61 -3.22 0.64 24.05
CA GLY A 61 -4.37 1.40 24.56
C GLY A 61 -4.78 2.59 23.68
N GLU A 62 -4.25 2.70 22.46
CA GLU A 62 -4.62 3.73 21.48
C GLU A 62 -5.57 3.15 20.43
N SER A 63 -6.80 3.65 20.35
CA SER A 63 -7.74 3.24 19.29
C SER A 63 -7.60 4.16 18.08
N LEU A 64 -6.99 3.66 17.00
CA LEU A 64 -6.87 4.38 15.73
C LEU A 64 -8.13 4.22 14.88
N SER A 65 -8.56 5.31 14.23
CA SER A 65 -9.62 5.23 13.22
C SER A 65 -9.13 4.54 11.94
N HIS A 66 -10.04 3.89 11.22
CA HIS A 66 -9.73 3.16 9.97
C HIS A 66 -9.04 4.05 8.92
N GLN A 67 -9.36 5.35 8.88
CA GLN A 67 -8.71 6.32 8.00
C GLN A 67 -7.26 6.61 8.39
N GLU A 68 -6.97 6.62 9.69
CA GLU A 68 -5.62 6.87 10.22
C GLU A 68 -4.72 5.66 9.97
N ILE A 69 -5.26 4.45 10.15
CA ILE A 69 -4.57 3.20 9.84
C ILE A 69 -4.15 3.17 8.36
N GLN A 70 -5.05 3.54 7.44
CA GLN A 70 -4.71 3.61 6.01
C GLN A 70 -3.65 4.68 5.70
N LYS A 71 -3.65 5.80 6.43
CA LYS A 71 -2.65 6.87 6.26
C LYS A 71 -1.29 6.42 6.77
N LEU A 72 -1.25 5.74 7.92
CA LEU A 72 -0.06 5.13 8.51
C LEU A 72 0.52 4.05 7.61
N GLU A 73 -0.30 3.13 7.09
CA GLU A 73 0.12 2.09 6.15
C GLU A 73 0.82 2.68 4.92
N LYS A 74 0.25 3.74 4.34
CA LYS A 74 0.86 4.45 3.20
C LYS A 74 2.16 5.14 3.59
N ASN A 75 2.23 5.75 4.78
CA ASN A 75 3.44 6.40 5.28
C ASN A 75 4.57 5.38 5.50
N TYR A 76 4.27 4.26 6.17
CA TYR A 76 5.22 3.18 6.40
C TYR A 76 5.71 2.54 5.10
N THR A 77 4.84 2.37 4.11
CA THR A 77 5.25 1.79 2.82
C THR A 77 6.20 2.72 2.04
N LYS A 78 6.04 4.04 2.17
CA LYS A 78 6.73 5.02 1.32
C LYS A 78 7.94 5.67 1.98
N ASN A 79 7.84 5.96 3.27
CA ASN A 79 8.80 6.81 3.99
C ASN A 79 9.56 6.02 5.07
N GLU A 80 8.88 5.12 5.78
CA GLU A 80 9.44 4.47 6.99
C GLU A 80 9.13 2.96 7.05
N PRO A 81 9.62 2.16 6.09
CA PRO A 81 9.36 0.72 6.06
C PRO A 81 9.98 -0.01 7.27
N GLU A 82 11.12 0.48 7.78
CA GLU A 82 11.80 -0.10 8.93
C GLU A 82 10.99 0.02 10.22
N GLN A 83 10.22 1.11 10.37
CA GLN A 83 9.40 1.31 11.56
C GLN A 83 8.23 0.31 11.60
N PHE A 84 7.66 -0.03 10.45
CA PHE A 84 6.65 -1.10 10.35
C PHE A 84 7.24 -2.47 10.68
N LEU A 85 8.47 -2.75 10.25
CA LEU A 85 9.16 -4.00 10.60
C LEU A 85 9.43 -4.10 12.11
N ALA A 86 9.93 -3.03 12.74
CA ALA A 86 10.16 -2.98 14.18
C ALA A 86 8.85 -3.14 14.98
N MET A 87 7.76 -2.53 14.49
CA MET A 87 6.43 -2.68 15.08
C MET A 87 5.94 -4.12 15.00
N TYR A 88 6.12 -4.77 13.84
CA TYR A 88 5.76 -6.16 13.62
C TYR A 88 6.58 -7.11 14.52
N ASP A 89 7.90 -6.91 14.61
CA ASP A 89 8.76 -7.70 15.50
C ASP A 89 8.33 -7.58 16.97
N ALA A 90 7.95 -6.39 17.42
CA ALA A 90 7.43 -6.18 18.78
C ALA A 90 6.11 -6.92 19.06
N ILE A 91 5.21 -7.02 18.07
CA ILE A 91 3.98 -7.82 18.21
C ILE A 91 4.32 -9.30 18.28
N ARG A 92 5.17 -9.78 17.35
CA ARG A 92 5.56 -11.19 17.27
C ARG A 92 6.23 -11.67 18.58
N ASP A 93 7.10 -10.84 19.15
CA ASP A 93 7.80 -11.18 20.38
C ASP A 93 6.87 -11.15 21.61
N ASN A 94 5.86 -10.28 21.62
CA ASN A 94 4.79 -10.29 22.63
C ASN A 94 3.90 -11.54 22.54
N GLU A 95 3.51 -11.96 21.33
CA GLU A 95 2.75 -13.21 21.13
C GLU A 95 3.55 -14.42 21.64
N LYS A 96 4.84 -14.52 21.28
CA LYS A 96 5.73 -15.59 21.78
C LYS A 96 5.86 -15.63 23.30
N ASN A 97 5.85 -14.47 23.97
CA ASN A 97 5.93 -14.40 25.43
C ASN A 97 4.60 -14.74 26.12
N LYS A 98 3.45 -14.61 25.43
CA LYS A 98 2.14 -15.04 25.95
C LYS A 98 1.90 -16.54 25.85
N GLU A 99 2.62 -17.25 24.97
CA GLU A 99 2.54 -18.71 24.83
C GLU A 99 3.43 -19.47 25.84
N LYS A 100 4.19 -18.77 26.70
CA LYS A 100 4.97 -19.35 27.81
C LYS A 100 4.27 -19.14 29.15
#